data_AF-A0A9E4IUW9-F1
#
_entry.id   AF-A0A9E4IUW9-F1
#
_cell.length_a   1.000
_cell.length_b   1.000
_cell.length_c   1.000
_cell.angle_alpha   90.00
_cell.angle_beta   90.00
_cell.angle_gamma   90.00
#
_symmetry.space_group_name_H-M   'P 1'
#
loop_
_entity.id
_entity.type
_entity.pdbx_description
1 polymer ?
#
loop_
_entity_poly.entity_id
_entity_poly.type
_entity_poly.pdbx_seq_one_letter_code
_entity_poly.pdbx_strand_id
1 'polypeptide(L)'
;VALSLSQTVPVTGAVVVTTPQAVSLSDSRRAVGMYRKLNVPTLGIVENMSYYSCSGCGQESDLFGRGGGERVAEELGVPFLGQIPLYAPIRVGGDTGAPIVTAEPESPAGRAFLHIAERAAAQVSIQSFQPPRPAAPAPPPAMAAGPSPVRG
;
A
#
# COMPACT_ATOMS: atom_id res chain seq x y z
N VAL A 1 -15.87 -1.60 12.34
CA VAL A 1 -15.48 -2.62 11.35
C VAL A 1 -13.96 -2.71 11.15
N ALA A 2 -13.24 -1.59 10.93
CA ALA A 2 -11.77 -1.64 10.78
C ALA A 2 -11.02 -2.19 12.01
N LEU A 3 -11.43 -1.79 13.23
CA LEU A 3 -10.77 -2.20 14.49
C LEU A 3 -10.93 -3.70 14.83
N SER A 4 -12.06 -4.30 14.47
CA SER A 4 -12.38 -5.70 14.81
C SER A 4 -11.69 -6.70 13.88
N LEU A 5 -11.51 -6.34 12.60
CA LEU A 5 -10.79 -7.19 11.64
C LEU A 5 -9.28 -7.24 11.93
N SER A 6 -8.67 -6.11 12.33
CA SER A 6 -7.24 -6.06 12.66
C SER A 6 -6.83 -6.90 13.87
N GLN A 7 -7.79 -7.31 14.71
CA GLN A 7 -7.56 -8.15 15.89
C GLN A 7 -7.80 -9.65 15.63
N THR A 8 -8.40 -10.02 14.49
CA THR A 8 -8.86 -11.39 14.22
C THR A 8 -8.02 -12.10 13.15
N VAL A 9 -7.29 -11.34 12.31
CA VAL A 9 -6.49 -11.88 11.19
C VAL A 9 -5.14 -11.16 11.16
N PRO A 10 -4.02 -11.84 10.88
CA PRO A 10 -2.75 -11.17 10.62
C PRO A 10 -2.90 -10.21 9.43
N VAL A 11 -2.73 -8.92 9.69
CA VAL A 11 -2.85 -7.85 8.68
C VAL A 11 -1.46 -7.48 8.17
N THR A 12 -1.21 -7.65 6.87
CA THR A 12 0.04 -7.20 6.23
C THR A 12 0.21 -5.69 6.33
N GLY A 13 -0.88 -4.94 6.19
CA GLY A 13 -0.93 -3.50 6.37
C GLY A 13 -2.24 -2.91 5.85
N ALA A 14 -2.34 -1.59 5.87
CA ALA A 14 -3.53 -0.84 5.45
C ALA A 14 -3.19 0.17 4.35
N VAL A 15 -4.06 0.28 3.35
CA VAL A 15 -4.07 1.38 2.38
C VAL A 15 -5.16 2.37 2.79
N VAL A 16 -4.82 3.66 2.86
CA VAL A 16 -5.78 4.73 3.17
C VAL A 16 -6.22 5.38 1.87
N VAL A 17 -7.52 5.43 1.63
CA VAL A 17 -8.10 6.15 0.49
C VAL A 17 -8.67 7.47 1.01
N THR A 18 -8.24 8.57 0.42
CA THR A 18 -8.69 9.94 0.75
C THR A 18 -9.19 10.64 -0.50
N THR A 19 -9.69 11.84 -0.32
CA THR A 19 -9.97 12.81 -1.39
C THR A 19 -9.25 14.13 -1.07
N PRO A 20 -9.05 15.05 -2.04
CA PRO A 20 -8.25 16.27 -1.84
C PRO A 20 -8.78 17.23 -0.76
N GLN A 21 -10.05 17.11 -0.36
CA GLN A 21 -10.73 18.03 0.55
C GLN A 21 -10.24 17.87 1.99
N ALA A 22 -10.11 19.01 2.69
CA ALA A 22 -9.52 19.08 4.03
C ALA A 22 -10.14 18.11 5.06
N VAL A 23 -11.46 17.87 4.99
CA VAL A 23 -12.16 16.94 5.90
C VAL A 23 -11.64 15.51 5.72
N SER A 24 -11.57 15.04 4.48
CA SER A 24 -11.06 13.70 4.13
C SER A 24 -9.58 13.54 4.51
N LEU A 25 -8.78 14.58 4.29
CA LEU A 25 -7.39 14.63 4.71
C LEU A 25 -7.24 14.58 6.24
N SER A 26 -8.16 15.18 7.00
CA SER A 26 -8.13 15.15 8.46
C SER A 26 -8.43 13.75 9.01
N ASP A 27 -9.36 13.03 8.38
CA ASP A 27 -9.70 11.66 8.74
C ASP A 27 -8.58 10.69 8.37
N SER A 28 -7.90 10.91 7.23
CA SER A 28 -6.72 10.15 6.84
C SER A 28 -5.59 10.26 7.87
N ARG A 29 -5.31 11.46 8.40
CA ARG A 29 -4.32 11.66 9.48
C ARG A 29 -4.70 10.88 10.74
N ARG A 30 -5.98 10.91 11.12
CA ARG A 30 -6.49 10.16 12.28
C ARG A 30 -6.37 8.65 12.08
N ALA A 31 -6.69 8.15 10.89
CA ALA A 31 -6.58 6.73 10.55
C ALA A 31 -5.13 6.23 10.63
N VAL A 32 -4.18 6.94 10.02
CA VAL A 32 -2.74 6.60 10.11
C VAL A 32 -2.26 6.64 11.56
N GLY A 33 -2.66 7.65 12.33
CA GLY A 33 -2.35 7.73 13.77
C GLY A 33 -2.90 6.55 14.57
N MET A 34 -4.10 6.07 14.24
CA MET A 34 -4.70 4.88 14.84
C MET A 34 -3.93 3.60 14.45
N TYR A 35 -3.57 3.43 13.18
CA TYR A 35 -2.82 2.27 12.72
C TYR A 35 -1.45 2.13 13.38
N ARG A 36 -0.74 3.26 13.60
CA ARG A 36 0.50 3.27 14.38
C ARG A 36 0.32 2.72 15.79
N LYS A 37 -0.76 3.13 16.48
CA LYS A 37 -1.06 2.65 17.84
C LYS A 37 -1.41 1.15 17.87
N LEU A 38 -1.96 0.63 16.78
CA LEU A 38 -2.32 -0.78 16.62
C LEU A 38 -1.21 -1.63 16.01
N ASN A 39 -0.02 -1.07 15.77
CA ASN A 39 1.09 -1.72 15.05
C ASN A 39 0.68 -2.26 13.67
N VAL A 40 -0.24 -1.58 12.98
CA VAL A 40 -0.64 -1.91 11.61
C VAL A 40 0.18 -1.03 10.64
N PRO A 41 1.02 -1.62 9.76
CA PRO A 41 1.76 -0.85 8.77
C PRO A 41 0.82 -0.11 7.82
N THR A 42 1.07 1.17 7.56
CA THR A 42 0.36 1.89 6.49
C THR A 42 1.15 1.70 5.19
N LEU A 43 0.59 0.91 4.27
CA LEU A 43 1.20 0.61 2.97
C LEU A 43 1.18 1.82 2.04
N GLY A 44 0.26 2.75 2.25
CA GLY A 44 0.29 4.05 1.61
C GLY A 44 -1.07 4.72 1.51
N ILE A 45 -1.07 5.89 0.87
CA ILE A 45 -2.25 6.72 0.63
C ILE A 45 -2.58 6.76 -0.86
N VAL A 46 -3.85 6.58 -1.19
CA VAL A 46 -4.43 6.82 -2.52
C VAL A 46 -5.30 8.06 -2.44
N GLU A 47 -5.10 9.02 -3.34
CA GLU A 47 -6.01 10.15 -3.50
C GLU A 47 -7.05 9.83 -4.58
N ASN A 48 -8.28 9.54 -4.17
CA ASN A 48 -9.41 9.35 -5.05
C ASN A 48 -10.06 10.71 -5.40
N MET A 49 -10.80 10.74 -6.51
CA MET A 49 -11.49 11.94 -6.99
C MET A 49 -10.56 13.16 -7.11
N SER A 50 -9.33 12.93 -7.56
CA SER A 50 -8.24 13.92 -7.54
C SER A 50 -8.40 15.03 -8.58
N TYR A 51 -8.94 14.70 -9.75
CA TYR A 51 -9.26 15.61 -10.84
C TYR A 51 -10.35 14.98 -11.70
N TYR A 52 -11.04 15.79 -12.49
CA TYR A 52 -11.98 15.32 -13.50
C TYR A 52 -11.26 15.03 -14.81
N SER A 53 -11.51 13.87 -15.39
CA SER A 53 -11.04 13.50 -16.73
C SER A 53 -12.24 13.31 -17.64
N CYS A 54 -12.35 14.10 -18.70
CA CYS A 54 -13.45 13.99 -19.64
C CYS A 54 -13.22 12.84 -20.63
N SER A 55 -14.09 11.83 -20.62
CA SER A 55 -14.00 10.69 -21.55
C SER A 55 -14.25 11.06 -23.01
N GLY A 56 -14.95 12.17 -23.28
CA GLY A 56 -15.31 12.59 -24.65
C GLY A 56 -14.36 13.58 -25.30
N CYS A 57 -13.66 14.43 -24.53
CA CYS A 57 -12.79 15.49 -25.07
C CYS A 57 -11.35 15.46 -24.56
N GLY A 58 -11.04 14.62 -23.56
CA GLY A 58 -9.69 14.49 -23.00
C GLY A 58 -9.23 15.64 -22.11
N GLN A 59 -10.06 16.65 -21.86
CA GLN A 59 -9.73 17.73 -20.92
C GLN A 59 -9.70 17.25 -19.48
N GLU A 60 -8.78 17.83 -18.70
CA GLU A 60 -8.67 17.63 -17.25
C GLU A 60 -9.08 18.90 -16.48
N SER A 61 -9.65 18.75 -15.29
CA SER A 61 -10.03 19.87 -14.44
C SER A 61 -9.98 19.52 -12.96
N ASP A 62 -9.37 20.36 -12.14
CA ASP A 62 -9.23 20.16 -10.70
C ASP A 62 -10.48 20.66 -9.96
N LEU A 63 -11.59 19.93 -10.07
CA LEU A 63 -12.89 20.33 -9.50
C LEU A 63 -12.87 20.56 -7.99
N PHE A 64 -11.99 19.85 -7.28
CA PHE A 64 -11.94 19.84 -5.81
C PHE A 64 -10.54 20.13 -5.26
N GLY A 65 -9.65 20.68 -6.08
CA GLY A 65 -8.21 20.73 -5.82
C GLY A 65 -7.54 19.38 -6.03
N ARG A 66 -6.20 19.35 -5.95
CA ARG A 66 -5.37 18.18 -6.26
C ARG A 66 -4.15 18.10 -5.35
N GLY A 67 -3.65 16.90 -5.06
CA GLY A 67 -2.40 16.70 -4.31
C GLY A 67 -2.52 16.93 -2.80
N GLY A 68 -3.74 16.90 -2.25
CA GLY A 68 -3.95 16.93 -0.82
C GLY A 68 -3.44 15.65 -0.14
N GLY A 69 -3.76 14.50 -0.71
CA GLY A 69 -3.35 13.18 -0.23
C GLY A 69 -1.85 12.94 -0.35
N GLU A 70 -1.21 13.45 -1.41
CA GLU A 70 0.24 13.36 -1.58
C GLU A 70 0.99 14.14 -0.50
N ARG A 71 0.57 15.38 -0.23
CA ARG A 71 1.12 16.17 0.88
C ARG A 71 0.91 15.50 2.23
N VAL A 72 -0.27 14.94 2.48
CA VAL A 72 -0.53 14.19 3.72
C VAL A 72 0.37 12.96 3.83
N ALA A 73 0.61 12.25 2.73
CA ALA A 73 1.50 11.09 2.72
C ALA A 73 2.92 11.50 3.10
N GLU A 74 3.42 12.59 2.53
CA GLU A 74 4.73 13.17 2.86
C GLU A 74 4.81 13.63 4.33
N GLU A 75 3.84 14.43 4.79
CA GLU A 75 3.74 14.91 6.18
C GLU A 75 3.79 13.75 7.19
N LEU A 76 3.15 12.63 6.86
CA LEU A 76 3.08 11.46 7.72
C LEU A 76 4.24 10.49 7.47
N GLY A 77 5.11 10.69 6.48
CA GLY A 77 6.17 9.75 6.14
C GLY A 77 5.65 8.36 5.74
N VAL A 78 4.52 8.33 5.01
CA VAL A 78 3.94 7.10 4.45
C VAL A 78 3.98 7.15 2.92
N PRO A 79 4.01 6.00 2.22
CA PRO A 79 4.06 6.00 0.76
C PRO A 79 2.83 6.67 0.13
N PHE A 80 3.03 7.47 -0.91
CA PHE A 80 1.95 7.85 -1.81
C PHE A 80 1.85 6.82 -2.94
N LEU A 81 0.67 6.24 -3.13
CA LEU A 81 0.44 5.17 -4.12
C LEU A 81 -0.08 5.70 -5.45
N GLY A 82 -0.74 6.86 -5.45
CA GLY A 82 -1.21 7.50 -6.68
C GLY A 82 -2.55 8.20 -6.53
N GLN A 83 -3.06 8.68 -7.67
CA GLN A 83 -4.27 9.46 -7.79
C GLN A 83 -5.26 8.77 -8.73
N ILE A 84 -6.55 8.80 -8.41
CA ILE A 84 -7.63 8.28 -9.26
C ILE A 84 -8.55 9.43 -9.67
N PRO A 85 -8.76 9.67 -10.99
CA PRO A 85 -9.65 10.73 -11.44
C PRO A 85 -11.12 10.41 -11.27
N LEU A 86 -11.95 11.45 -11.23
CA LEU A 86 -13.37 11.38 -11.58
C LEU A 86 -13.48 11.12 -13.08
N TYR A 87 -13.82 9.87 -13.42
CA TYR A 87 -13.95 9.40 -14.79
C TYR A 87 -15.23 8.58 -14.93
N ALA A 88 -16.18 9.03 -15.76
CA ALA A 88 -17.51 8.44 -15.83
C ALA A 88 -17.51 6.92 -16.13
N PRO A 89 -16.63 6.41 -17.02
CA PRO A 89 -16.51 4.97 -17.25
C PRO A 89 -16.15 4.12 -16.01
N ILE A 90 -15.52 4.68 -14.96
CA ILE A 90 -15.28 3.95 -13.70
C ILE A 90 -16.61 3.48 -13.10
N ARG A 91 -17.56 4.40 -12.97
CA ARG A 91 -18.90 4.10 -12.41
C ARG A 91 -19.63 3.11 -13.31
N VAL A 92 -19.64 3.36 -14.62
CA VAL A 92 -20.33 2.49 -15.59
C VAL A 92 -19.78 1.06 -15.52
N GLY A 93 -18.45 0.91 -15.47
CA GLY A 93 -17.81 -0.39 -15.33
C GLY A 93 -18.14 -1.08 -14.01
N GLY A 94 -18.18 -0.32 -12.90
CA GLY A 94 -18.60 -0.84 -11.59
C GLY A 94 -20.05 -1.34 -11.58
N ASP A 95 -20.96 -0.57 -12.16
CA ASP A 95 -22.40 -0.89 -12.22
C ASP A 95 -22.69 -2.10 -13.13
N THR A 96 -21.90 -2.28 -14.19
CA THR A 96 -22.07 -3.34 -15.20
C THR A 96 -21.26 -4.60 -14.90
N GLY A 97 -20.37 -4.58 -13.91
CA GLY A 97 -19.47 -5.69 -13.60
C GLY A 97 -18.29 -5.82 -14.58
N ALA A 98 -17.97 -4.77 -15.34
CA ALA A 98 -16.83 -4.68 -16.23
C ALA A 98 -15.84 -3.60 -15.72
N PRO A 99 -14.91 -3.94 -14.80
CA PRO A 99 -14.03 -2.96 -14.17
C PRO A 99 -13.20 -2.17 -15.18
N ILE A 100 -12.89 -0.92 -14.85
CA ILE A 100 -12.19 0.00 -15.76
C ILE A 100 -10.85 -0.53 -16.28
N VAL A 101 -10.13 -1.30 -15.46
CA VAL A 101 -8.85 -1.93 -15.83
C VAL A 101 -8.98 -3.00 -16.91
N THR A 102 -10.17 -3.55 -17.11
CA THR A 102 -10.47 -4.53 -18.16
C THR A 102 -11.19 -3.87 -19.33
N ALA A 103 -12.15 -2.97 -19.05
CA ALA A 103 -12.95 -2.30 -20.06
C ALA A 103 -12.15 -1.28 -20.87
N GLU A 104 -11.32 -0.47 -20.20
CA GLU A 104 -10.52 0.59 -20.82
C GLU A 104 -9.13 0.70 -20.16
N PRO A 105 -8.25 -0.30 -20.32
CA PRO A 105 -6.94 -0.35 -19.63
C PRO A 105 -6.05 0.87 -19.93
N GLU A 106 -6.16 1.43 -21.14
CA GLU A 106 -5.35 2.56 -21.59
C GLU A 106 -5.95 3.93 -21.21
N SER A 107 -7.14 3.96 -20.63
CA SER A 107 -7.75 5.20 -20.12
C SER A 107 -6.92 5.78 -18.97
N PRO A 108 -7.02 7.10 -18.69
CA PRO A 108 -6.36 7.71 -17.53
C PRO A 108 -6.68 6.97 -16.23
N ALA A 109 -7.93 6.53 -16.07
CA ALA A 109 -8.37 5.75 -14.91
C ALA A 109 -7.77 4.33 -14.90
N GLY A 110 -7.81 3.60 -16.02
CA GLY A 110 -7.25 2.26 -16.14
C GLY A 110 -5.78 2.22 -15.77
N ARG A 111 -4.99 3.13 -16.34
CA ARG A 111 -3.56 3.29 -16.03
C ARG A 111 -3.32 3.67 -14.57
N ALA A 112 -4.13 4.57 -14.02
CA ALA A 112 -4.02 4.97 -12.62
C ALA A 112 -4.24 3.79 -11.65
N PHE A 113 -5.28 2.97 -11.88
CA PHE A 113 -5.53 1.79 -11.05
C PHE A 113 -4.39 0.76 -11.14
N LEU A 114 -3.89 0.49 -12.34
CA LEU A 114 -2.75 -0.43 -12.54
C LEU A 114 -1.50 0.09 -11.82
N HIS A 115 -1.18 1.37 -11.95
CA HIS A 115 -0.04 1.98 -11.27
C HIS A 115 -0.15 1.89 -9.74
N ILE A 116 -1.33 2.16 -9.18
CA ILE A 116 -1.58 2.03 -7.74
C ILE A 116 -1.42 0.58 -7.29
N ALA A 117 -1.93 -0.38 -8.08
CA ALA A 117 -1.82 -1.80 -7.77
C ALA A 117 -0.35 -2.26 -7.75
N GLU A 118 0.46 -1.86 -8.73
CA GLU A 118 1.90 -2.15 -8.77
C GLU A 118 2.63 -1.61 -7.54
N ARG A 119 2.35 -0.35 -7.16
CA ARG A 119 2.96 0.27 -5.98
C ARG A 119 2.51 -0.39 -4.69
N ALA A 120 1.22 -0.72 -4.57
CA ALA A 120 0.70 -1.45 -3.42
C ALA A 120 1.36 -2.83 -3.28
N ALA A 121 1.51 -3.57 -4.39
CA ALA A 121 2.20 -4.85 -4.41
C ALA A 121 3.67 -4.72 -3.98
N ALA A 122 4.37 -3.68 -4.46
CA ALA A 122 5.73 -3.38 -4.01
C ALA A 122 5.81 -3.13 -2.50
N GLN A 123 4.88 -2.35 -1.93
CA GLN A 123 4.84 -2.08 -0.48
C GLN A 123 4.53 -3.34 0.34
N VAL A 124 3.63 -4.20 -0.16
CA VAL A 124 3.38 -5.52 0.43
C VAL A 124 4.65 -6.38 0.41
N SER A 125 5.38 -6.40 -0.70
CA SER A 125 6.64 -7.15 -0.82
C SER A 125 7.71 -6.65 0.15
N ILE A 126 7.86 -5.32 0.28
CA ILE A 126 8.80 -4.69 1.22
C ILE A 126 8.43 -5.07 2.66
N GLN A 127 7.15 -4.96 3.01
CA GLN A 127 6.65 -5.27 4.35
C GLN A 127 6.77 -6.75 4.70
N SER A 128 6.67 -7.63 3.71
CA SER A 128 6.75 -9.09 3.90
C SER A 128 8.18 -9.62 3.85
N PHE A 129 9.16 -8.81 3.43
CA PHE A 129 10.54 -9.25 3.28
C PHE A 129 11.17 -9.54 4.65
N GLN A 130 11.53 -10.80 4.87
CA GLN A 130 12.35 -11.21 6.01
C GLN A 130 13.81 -11.34 5.54
N PRO A 131 14.75 -10.57 6.11
CA PRO A 131 16.16 -10.76 5.78
C PRO A 131 16.60 -12.17 6.22
N PRO A 132 17.53 -12.81 5.49
CA PRO A 132 18.06 -14.10 5.88
C PRO A 132 18.66 -14.01 7.29
N ARG A 133 18.24 -14.93 8.16
CA ARG A 133 18.75 -15.03 9.53
C ARG A 133 20.28 -15.22 9.45
N PRO A 134 21.08 -14.49 10.25
CA PRO A 134 22.52 -14.73 10.30
C PRO A 134 22.77 -16.22 10.54
N ALA A 135 23.70 -16.81 9.79
CA ALA A 135 24.10 -18.19 10.01
C ALA A 135 24.52 -18.35 11.47
N ALA A 136 24.04 -19.43 12.11
CA ALA A 136 24.46 -19.75 13.46
C ALA A 136 25.99 -19.85 13.49
N PRO A 137 26.66 -19.36 14.54
CA PRO A 137 28.11 -19.51 14.66
C PRO A 137 28.47 -20.99 14.52
N ALA A 138 29.52 -21.27 13.75
CA ALA A 138 30.01 -22.63 13.59
C ALA A 138 30.25 -23.25 14.96
N PRO A 139 29.89 -24.53 15.18
CA PRO A 139 30.20 -25.21 16.42
C PRO A 139 31.72 -25.16 16.66
N PRO A 140 32.17 -25.03 17.91
CA PRO A 140 33.60 -25.03 18.21
C PRO A 140 34.24 -26.31 17.64
N PRO A 141 35.50 -26.24 17.16
CA PRO A 141 36.19 -27.41 16.64
C PRO A 141 36.15 -28.51 17.71
N ALA A 142 35.73 -29.71 17.30
CA ALA A 142 35.74 -30.87 18.18
C ALA A 142 37.15 -31.01 18.76
N MET A 143 37.27 -30.96 20.08
CA MET A 143 38.54 -31.25 20.74
C MET A 143 38.97 -32.64 20.29
N ALA A 144 40.11 -32.72 19.61
CA ALA A 144 40.66 -33.99 19.16
C ALA A 144 40.70 -34.93 20.36
N ALA A 145 39.97 -36.05 20.25
CA ALA A 145 40.02 -37.11 21.25
C ALA A 145 41.50 -37.49 21.41
N GLY A 146 42.06 -37.17 22.58
CA GLY A 146 43.42 -37.54 22.91
C GLY A 146 43.60 -39.05 22.74
N PRO A 147 44.81 -39.52 22.37
CA PRO A 147 45.05 -40.92 22.10
C PRO A 147 44.61 -41.77 23.29
N SER A 148 43.77 -42.77 23.00
CA SER A 148 43.32 -43.74 23.99
C SER A 148 44.54 -44.40 24.65
N PRO A 149 44.62 -44.45 25.99
CA PRO A 149 45.73 -45.11 26.66
C PRO A 149 45.66 -46.60 26.34
N VAL A 150 46.59 -47.07 25.51
CA VAL A 150 46.83 -48.50 25.28
C VAL A 150 47.23 -49.09 26.63
N ARG A 151 46.34 -49.89 27.21
CA ARG A 151 46.69 -50.81 28.30
C ARG A 151 47.45 -51.98 27.67
N GLY A 152 48.72 -52.11 28.00
CA GLY A 152 49.59 -53.22 27.59
C GLY A 152 50.99 -53.01 28.12
#